data_AF-A0A382RES4-F1
#
_entry.id   AF-A0A382RES4-F1
#
_cell.length_a   1.000
_cell.length_b   1.000
_cell.length_c   1.000
_cell.angle_alpha   90.00
_cell.angle_beta   90.00
_cell.angle_gamma   90.00
#
_symmetry.space_group_name_H-M   'P 1'
#
loop_
_entity.id
_entity.type
_entity.pdbx_description
1 polymer ?
#
loop_
_entity_poly.entity_id
_entity_poly.type
_entity_poly.pdbx_seq_one_letter_code
_entity_poly.pdbx_strand_id
1 'polypeptide(L)'
;MNKDSMTFLPQTEIAVIFDFDITLTPKYMQSLIFDKYKINEKTFWIETEKLKLQGYDNEHAYIKNLLNYIESGKIPKLSNKDLKYLGKNLEFHNGFPNIMDDLKAMIKSKSTKDSHLNPEIAFYVISSGFEEMIAGSSVFNKLKKLWGCTFAENKQGNISFPKETISYTTKTQKLFLINKG
;
A
#
# COMPACT_ATOMS: atom_id res chain seq x y z
N MET A 1 9.24 -9.83 -47.70
CA MET A 1 9.10 -10.29 -46.30
C MET A 1 10.29 -9.78 -45.52
N ASN A 2 10.09 -8.85 -44.59
CA ASN A 2 11.07 -8.58 -43.53
C ASN A 2 10.26 -8.54 -42.24
N LYS A 3 10.34 -9.63 -41.48
CA LYS A 3 9.52 -9.89 -40.30
C LYS A 3 10.38 -9.91 -39.02
N ASP A 4 11.51 -9.20 -39.02
CA ASP A 4 12.48 -9.20 -37.93
C ASP A 4 13.03 -7.79 -37.64
N SER A 5 12.14 -6.85 -37.34
CA SER A 5 12.52 -5.66 -36.58
C SER A 5 11.49 -5.38 -35.50
N MET A 6 11.19 -6.38 -34.68
CA MET A 6 10.77 -6.07 -33.31
C MET A 6 11.99 -5.49 -32.60
N THR A 7 12.17 -4.17 -32.71
CA THR A 7 12.98 -3.42 -31.75
C THR A 7 12.37 -3.67 -30.38
N PHE A 8 12.91 -4.64 -29.65
CA PHE A 8 12.76 -4.68 -28.20
C PHE A 8 13.31 -3.36 -27.69
N LEU A 9 12.42 -2.45 -27.31
CA LEU A 9 12.83 -1.30 -26.51
C LEU A 9 13.50 -1.87 -25.27
N PRO A 10 14.75 -1.49 -24.95
CA PRO A 10 15.43 -2.01 -23.78
C PRO A 10 14.60 -1.68 -22.55
N GLN A 11 14.35 -2.67 -21.69
CA GLN A 11 13.74 -2.44 -20.38
C GLN A 11 14.76 -1.71 -19.52
N THR A 12 14.62 -0.39 -19.42
CA THR A 12 15.53 0.48 -18.66
C THR A 12 15.04 0.78 -17.25
N GLU A 13 13.81 0.39 -16.92
CA GLU A 13 13.26 0.62 -15.59
C GLU A 13 13.76 -0.41 -14.57
N ILE A 14 14.35 0.09 -13.50
CA ILE A 14 14.63 -0.67 -12.28
C ILE A 14 13.45 -0.44 -11.33
N ALA A 15 12.58 -1.44 -11.22
CA ALA A 15 11.47 -1.42 -10.28
C ALA A 15 11.97 -1.71 -8.85
N VAL A 16 11.75 -0.78 -7.93
CA VAL A 16 11.96 -0.98 -6.49
C VAL A 16 10.59 -1.05 -5.84
N ILE A 17 10.28 -2.19 -5.24
CA ILE A 17 8.93 -2.55 -4.81
C ILE A 17 8.96 -2.78 -3.31
N PHE A 18 8.09 -2.09 -2.59
CA PHE A 18 8.01 -2.18 -1.14
C PHE A 18 6.71 -2.83 -0.68
N ASP A 19 6.79 -3.66 0.37
CA ASP A 19 5.68 -3.79 1.31
C ASP A 19 5.60 -2.51 2.18
N PHE A 20 4.57 -2.34 3.00
CA PHE A 20 4.33 -1.08 3.71
C PHE A 20 4.44 -1.19 5.24
N ASP A 21 3.42 -1.78 5.88
CA ASP A 21 3.39 -1.92 7.33
C ASP A 21 4.55 -2.81 7.81
N ILE A 22 5.20 -2.42 8.91
CA ILE A 22 6.37 -3.12 9.48
C ILE A 22 7.57 -3.20 8.49
N THR A 23 7.54 -2.44 7.40
CA THR A 23 8.60 -2.39 6.38
C THR A 23 9.06 -0.96 6.15
N LEU A 24 8.16 -0.08 5.70
CA LEU A 24 8.41 1.36 5.59
C LEU A 24 8.03 2.07 6.89
N THR A 25 6.99 1.59 7.56
CA THR A 25 6.50 2.09 8.84
C THR A 25 6.84 1.12 9.97
N PRO A 26 7.10 1.59 11.19
CA PRO A 26 7.43 0.72 12.32
C PRO A 26 6.20 0.02 12.94
N LYS A 27 4.99 0.39 12.53
CA LYS A 27 3.71 -0.04 13.09
C LYS A 27 2.71 -0.31 11.99
N TYR A 28 1.66 -1.05 12.32
CA TYR A 28 0.46 -1.18 11.49
C TYR A 28 -0.25 0.17 11.37
N MET A 29 -0.66 0.56 10.17
CA MET A 29 -1.38 1.82 9.95
C MET A 29 -2.70 1.92 10.72
N GLN A 30 -3.32 0.78 11.07
CA GLN A 30 -4.56 0.71 11.85
C GLN A 30 -4.38 1.31 13.25
N SER A 31 -3.17 1.34 13.80
CA SER A 31 -2.90 2.02 15.09
C SER A 31 -3.35 3.49 15.07
N LEU A 32 -3.24 4.20 13.94
CA LEU A 32 -3.73 5.58 13.83
C LEU A 32 -5.27 5.69 13.91
N ILE A 33 -5.97 4.66 13.42
CA ILE A 33 -7.43 4.57 13.57
C ILE A 33 -7.75 4.28 15.04
N PHE A 34 -7.01 3.36 15.66
CA PHE A 34 -7.21 2.98 17.05
C PHE A 34 -6.98 4.16 17.99
N ASP A 35 -5.92 4.94 17.78
CA ASP A 35 -5.63 6.14 18.55
C ASP A 35 -6.76 7.18 18.43
N LYS A 36 -7.25 7.43 17.21
CA LYS A 36 -8.34 8.39 16.95
C LYS A 36 -9.63 8.02 17.69
N TYR A 37 -9.98 6.73 17.72
CA TYR A 37 -11.24 6.25 18.31
C TYR A 37 -11.07 5.60 19.68
N LYS A 38 -9.87 5.67 20.28
CA LYS A 38 -9.53 5.05 21.57
C LYS A 38 -9.84 3.55 21.63
N ILE A 39 -9.57 2.84 20.54
CA ILE A 39 -9.74 1.39 20.45
C ILE A 39 -8.52 0.71 21.07
N ASN A 40 -8.76 -0.31 21.89
CA ASN A 40 -7.68 -1.15 22.39
C ASN A 40 -7.17 -2.07 21.28
N GLU A 41 -5.96 -1.81 20.80
CA GLU A 41 -5.35 -2.56 19.70
C GLU A 41 -5.21 -4.06 20.01
N LYS A 42 -4.80 -4.43 21.23
CA LYS A 42 -4.65 -5.84 21.63
C LYS A 42 -5.99 -6.58 21.55
N THR A 43 -7.06 -5.97 22.06
CA THR A 43 -8.41 -6.54 21.98
C THR A 43 -8.86 -6.70 20.54
N PHE A 44 -8.64 -5.68 19.70
CA PHE A 44 -8.98 -5.75 18.27
C PHE A 44 -8.32 -6.96 17.60
N TRP A 45 -7.01 -7.15 17.78
CA TRP A 45 -6.29 -8.28 17.17
C TRP A 45 -6.73 -9.65 17.72
N ILE A 46 -7.04 -9.76 19.02
CA ILE A 46 -7.62 -10.99 19.59
C ILE A 46 -8.98 -11.32 18.95
N GLU A 47 -9.83 -10.33 18.73
CA GLU A 47 -11.13 -10.52 18.06
C GLU A 47 -10.95 -10.88 16.58
N THR A 48 -9.95 -10.30 15.91
CA THR A 48 -9.58 -10.64 14.53
C THR A 48 -9.16 -12.11 14.41
N GLU A 49 -8.36 -12.64 15.34
CA GLU A 49 -7.97 -14.07 15.32
C GLU A 49 -9.19 -15.00 15.46
N LYS A 50 -10.24 -14.59 16.19
CA LYS A 50 -11.49 -15.37 16.27
C LYS A 50 -12.22 -15.45 14.93
N LEU A 51 -12.13 -14.42 14.09
CA LEU A 51 -12.69 -14.46 12.73
C LEU A 51 -11.91 -15.41 11.83
N LYS A 52 -10.58 -15.49 11.99
CA LYS A 52 -9.75 -16.43 11.22
C LYS A 52 -10.11 -17.89 11.50
N LEU A 53 -10.47 -18.21 12.75
CA LEU A 53 -11.01 -19.53 13.11
C LEU A 53 -12.35 -19.86 12.42
N GLN A 54 -13.04 -18.87 11.88
CA GLN A 54 -14.27 -19.04 11.09
C GLN A 54 -14.01 -19.16 9.57
N GLY A 55 -12.74 -19.20 9.15
CA GLY A 55 -12.35 -19.39 7.74
C GLY A 55 -12.06 -18.11 6.96
N TYR A 56 -12.01 -16.95 7.62
CA TYR A 56 -11.53 -15.72 6.99
C TYR A 56 -10.00 -15.77 6.85
N ASP A 57 -9.47 -15.30 5.72
CA ASP A 57 -8.03 -15.02 5.59
C ASP A 57 -7.61 -13.81 6.45
N ASN A 58 -6.31 -13.51 6.50
CA ASN A 58 -5.79 -12.43 7.34
C ASN A 58 -6.44 -11.09 7.01
N GLU A 59 -6.43 -10.70 5.73
CA GLU A 59 -6.94 -9.42 5.26
C GLU A 59 -8.44 -9.27 5.48
N HIS A 60 -9.22 -10.27 5.07
CA HIS A 60 -10.66 -10.26 5.26
C HIS A 60 -11.04 -10.30 6.74
N ALA A 61 -10.29 -11.01 7.60
CA ALA A 61 -10.58 -11.07 9.03
C ALA A 61 -10.45 -9.69 9.69
N TYR A 62 -9.32 -8.99 9.49
CA TYR A 62 -9.13 -7.70 10.16
C TYR A 62 -10.03 -6.61 9.54
N ILE A 63 -10.27 -6.65 8.23
CA ILE A 63 -11.22 -5.76 7.55
C ILE A 63 -12.62 -6.01 8.10
N LYS A 64 -13.07 -7.27 8.19
CA LYS A 64 -14.40 -7.59 8.73
C LYS A 64 -14.52 -7.12 10.17
N ASN A 65 -13.49 -7.28 10.99
CA ASN A 65 -13.51 -6.78 12.36
C ASN A 65 -13.63 -5.25 12.42
N LEU A 66 -12.88 -4.53 11.58
CA LEU A 66 -12.98 -3.07 11.48
C LEU A 66 -14.38 -2.62 11.06
N LEU A 67 -15.00 -3.30 10.09
CA LEU A 67 -16.37 -3.03 9.66
C LEU A 67 -17.38 -3.29 10.78
N ASN A 68 -17.22 -4.38 11.55
CA ASN A 68 -18.07 -4.65 12.71
C ASN A 68 -17.96 -3.54 13.77
N TYR A 69 -16.78 -2.94 13.95
CA TYR A 69 -16.59 -1.81 14.86
C TYR A 69 -17.32 -0.55 14.40
N ILE A 70 -17.41 -0.34 13.09
CA ILE A 70 -18.21 0.75 12.51
C ILE A 70 -19.70 0.46 12.69
N GLU A 71 -20.15 -0.74 12.33
CA GLU A 71 -21.56 -1.17 12.42
C GLU A 71 -22.09 -1.13 13.86
N SER A 72 -21.28 -1.53 14.83
CA SER A 72 -21.64 -1.49 16.26
C SER A 72 -21.53 -0.10 16.90
N GLY A 73 -21.06 0.91 16.15
CA GLY A 73 -20.89 2.28 16.64
C GLY A 73 -19.64 2.52 17.50
N LYS A 74 -18.77 1.52 17.70
CA LYS A 74 -17.46 1.71 18.35
C LYS A 74 -16.56 2.68 17.56
N ILE A 75 -16.69 2.68 16.23
CA ILE A 75 -16.11 3.67 15.33
C ILE A 75 -17.27 4.46 14.70
N PRO A 76 -17.57 5.69 15.16
CA PRO A 76 -18.75 6.42 14.71
C PRO A 76 -18.75 6.78 13.22
N LYS A 77 -17.56 7.05 12.67
CA LYS A 77 -17.39 7.50 11.28
C LYS A 77 -16.01 7.12 10.77
N LEU A 78 -15.93 6.44 9.63
CA LEU A 78 -14.65 6.18 8.94
C LEU A 78 -14.90 6.06 7.43
N SER A 79 -14.60 7.13 6.69
CA SER A 79 -14.67 7.18 5.22
C SER A 79 -13.29 6.96 4.58
N ASN A 80 -13.23 6.74 3.26
CA ASN A 80 -11.99 6.76 2.49
C ASN A 80 -11.28 8.13 2.59
N LYS A 81 -12.04 9.22 2.69
CA LYS A 81 -11.49 10.55 2.95
C LYS A 81 -10.83 10.62 4.33
N ASP A 82 -11.43 10.02 5.35
CA ASP A 82 -10.85 9.93 6.70
C ASP A 82 -9.58 9.07 6.70
N LEU A 83 -9.59 7.92 6.02
CA LEU A 83 -8.40 7.07 5.85
C LEU A 83 -7.27 7.86 5.20
N LYS A 84 -7.53 8.56 4.10
CA LYS A 84 -6.54 9.42 3.44
C LYS A 84 -6.03 10.55 4.32
N TYR A 85 -6.91 11.14 5.12
CA TYR A 85 -6.50 12.17 6.09
C TYR A 85 -5.59 11.60 7.18
N LEU A 86 -5.94 10.45 7.75
CA LEU A 86 -5.12 9.75 8.76
C LEU A 86 -3.76 9.35 8.20
N GLY A 87 -3.70 8.97 6.93
CA GLY A 87 -2.46 8.64 6.20
C GLY A 87 -1.37 9.71 6.26
N LYS A 88 -1.74 10.99 6.45
CA LYS A 88 -0.78 12.09 6.62
C LYS A 88 0.10 11.95 7.86
N ASN A 89 -0.37 11.21 8.86
CA ASN A 89 0.32 11.02 10.14
C ASN A 89 1.09 9.69 10.20
N LEU A 90 1.24 8.99 9.07
CA LEU A 90 2.05 7.78 9.03
C LEU A 90 3.53 8.13 9.27
N GLU A 91 4.10 7.48 10.28
CA GLU A 91 5.52 7.57 10.62
C GLU A 91 6.30 6.49 9.87
N PHE A 92 7.52 6.84 9.45
CA PHE A 92 8.40 5.96 8.70
C PHE A 92 9.65 5.63 9.50
N HIS A 93 10.30 4.51 9.17
CA HIS A 93 11.65 4.24 9.68
C HIS A 93 12.63 5.35 9.27
N ASN A 94 13.61 5.61 10.13
CA ASN A 94 14.64 6.61 9.90
C ASN A 94 15.28 6.44 8.50
N GLY A 95 15.31 7.52 7.73
CA GLY A 95 15.84 7.54 6.36
C GLY A 95 14.76 7.48 5.26
N PHE A 96 13.55 6.99 5.57
CA PHE A 96 12.41 7.12 4.66
C PHE A 96 11.65 8.45 4.90
N PRO A 97 11.12 9.10 3.85
CA PRO A 97 11.16 8.71 2.43
C PRO A 97 12.40 9.22 1.66
N ASN A 98 13.40 9.78 2.35
CA ASN A 98 14.55 10.46 1.72
C ASN A 98 15.41 9.52 0.86
N ILE A 99 15.61 8.28 1.29
CA ILE A 99 16.36 7.26 0.55
C ILE A 99 15.84 7.06 -0.88
N MET A 100 14.55 7.29 -1.14
CA MET A 100 13.97 7.18 -2.48
C MET A 100 14.53 8.24 -3.43
N ASP A 101 14.80 9.45 -2.93
CA ASP A 101 15.40 10.52 -3.74
C ASP A 101 16.89 10.23 -3.95
N ASP A 102 17.58 9.77 -2.91
CA ASP A 102 19.00 9.39 -2.97
C ASP A 102 19.24 8.30 -4.01
N LEU A 103 18.38 7.28 -4.06
CA LEU A 103 18.44 6.21 -5.06
C LEU A 103 18.26 6.75 -6.48
N LYS A 104 17.26 7.61 -6.71
CA LYS A 104 17.05 8.26 -8.02
C LYS A 104 18.24 9.12 -8.43
N ALA A 105 18.79 9.89 -7.50
CA ALA A 105 19.97 10.73 -7.74
C ALA A 105 21.21 9.88 -8.07
N MET A 106 21.42 8.77 -7.37
CA MET A 106 22.53 7.84 -7.59
C MET A 106 22.51 7.21 -8.98
N ILE A 107 21.34 6.81 -9.49
CA ILE A 107 21.24 6.27 -10.85
C ILE A 107 21.46 7.36 -11.90
N LYS A 108 20.88 8.55 -11.68
CA LYS A 108 21.04 9.68 -12.59
C LYS A 108 22.50 10.15 -12.70
N SER A 109 23.27 10.12 -11.60
CA SER A 109 24.69 10.50 -11.62
C SER A 109 25.60 9.47 -12.31
N LYS A 110 25.20 8.20 -12.34
CA LYS A 110 25.91 7.11 -13.04
C LYS A 110 25.53 6.97 -14.50
N SER A 111 24.37 7.46 -14.92
CA SER A 111 23.96 7.52 -16.33
C SER A 111 24.84 8.53 -17.05
N THR A 112 25.90 8.07 -17.71
CA THR A 112 26.79 8.92 -18.49
C THR A 112 26.17 9.23 -19.85
N LYS A 113 26.57 10.32 -20.50
CA LYS A 113 26.12 10.63 -21.87
C LYS A 113 26.51 9.56 -22.90
N ASP A 114 27.48 8.71 -22.56
CA ASP A 114 28.02 7.65 -23.42
C ASP A 114 27.37 6.28 -23.16
N SER A 115 26.49 6.14 -22.16
CA SER A 115 25.76 4.89 -21.96
C SER A 115 24.58 4.80 -22.92
N HIS A 116 24.60 3.81 -23.83
CA HIS A 116 23.46 3.49 -24.71
C HIS A 116 22.19 3.04 -23.94
N LEU A 117 22.28 2.87 -22.63
CA LEU A 117 21.21 2.52 -21.71
C LEU A 117 21.06 3.65 -20.69
N ASN A 118 19.86 4.23 -20.58
CA ASN A 118 19.52 5.24 -19.57
C ASN A 118 18.57 4.62 -18.54
N PRO A 119 19.10 3.94 -17.50
CA PRO A 119 18.25 3.31 -16.49
C PRO A 119 17.50 4.35 -15.65
N GLU A 120 16.25 4.05 -15.30
CA GLU A 120 15.43 4.88 -14.41
C GLU A 120 14.91 4.04 -13.24
N ILE A 121 14.84 4.62 -12.04
CA ILE A 121 14.21 3.95 -10.89
C ILE A 121 12.75 4.37 -10.80
N ALA A 122 11.88 3.36 -10.73
CA ALA A 122 10.49 3.52 -10.36
C ALA A 122 10.19 2.83 -9.03
N PHE A 123 9.45 3.53 -8.17
CA PHE A 123 9.05 3.00 -6.87
C PHE A 123 7.61 2.52 -6.89
N TYR A 124 7.37 1.38 -6.25
CA TYR A 124 6.06 0.76 -6.17
C TYR A 124 5.78 0.36 -4.72
N VAL A 125 4.51 0.37 -4.35
CA VAL A 125 4.05 -0.24 -3.09
C VAL A 125 2.99 -1.28 -3.41
N ILE A 126 3.14 -2.46 -2.82
CA ILE A 126 2.13 -3.52 -2.83
C ILE A 126 1.89 -3.91 -1.37
N SER A 127 0.77 -3.49 -0.79
CA SER A 127 0.51 -3.59 0.65
C SER A 127 -0.80 -4.29 0.95
N SER A 128 -0.82 -5.11 2.01
CA SER A 128 -2.05 -5.63 2.60
C SER A 128 -2.82 -4.57 3.41
N GLY A 129 -2.25 -3.37 3.61
CA GLY A 129 -2.88 -2.24 4.27
C GLY A 129 -3.81 -1.44 3.35
N PHE A 130 -4.27 -0.28 3.80
CA PHE A 130 -5.26 0.55 3.13
C PHE A 130 -4.64 1.51 2.12
N GLU A 131 -5.09 1.42 0.87
CA GLU A 131 -4.58 2.25 -0.22
C GLU A 131 -4.74 3.74 0.08
N GLU A 132 -5.89 4.13 0.62
CA GLU A 132 -6.19 5.53 0.92
C GLU A 132 -5.25 6.11 1.99
N MET A 133 -4.89 5.32 3.02
CA MET A 133 -3.92 5.76 4.03
C MET A 133 -2.54 5.96 3.41
N ILE A 134 -2.08 5.02 2.59
CA ILE A 134 -0.79 5.14 1.90
C ILE A 134 -0.81 6.34 0.94
N ALA A 135 -1.93 6.55 0.24
CA ALA A 135 -2.13 7.69 -0.66
C ALA A 135 -2.20 9.05 0.04
N GLY A 136 -2.43 9.06 1.37
CA GLY A 136 -2.34 10.24 2.21
C GLY A 136 -0.94 10.57 2.71
N SER A 137 -0.01 9.61 2.61
CA SER A 137 1.31 9.68 3.24
C SER A 137 2.36 10.45 2.42
N SER A 138 3.49 10.76 3.05
CA SER A 138 4.60 11.49 2.39
C SER A 138 5.29 10.71 1.28
N VAL A 139 5.18 9.38 1.23
CA VAL A 139 5.77 8.57 0.14
C VAL A 139 4.96 8.62 -1.15
N PHE A 140 3.66 8.94 -1.10
CA PHE A 140 2.74 8.73 -2.22
C PHE A 140 3.21 9.40 -3.52
N ASN A 141 3.64 10.66 -3.44
CA ASN A 141 4.08 11.44 -4.61
C ASN A 141 5.38 10.91 -5.24
N LYS A 142 6.08 9.97 -4.60
CA LYS A 142 7.29 9.34 -5.11
C LYS A 142 7.01 8.00 -5.80
N LEU A 143 5.82 7.43 -5.60
CA LEU A 143 5.43 6.14 -6.15
C LEU A 143 4.96 6.30 -7.59
N LYS A 144 5.41 5.38 -8.46
CA LYS A 144 4.86 5.19 -9.80
C LYS A 144 3.49 4.52 -9.73
N LYS A 145 3.33 3.55 -8.82
CA LYS A 145 2.05 2.89 -8.57
C LYS A 145 1.96 2.30 -7.16
N LEU A 146 0.73 2.26 -6.67
CA LEU A 146 0.35 1.73 -5.37
C LEU A 146 -0.77 0.72 -5.59
N TRP A 147 -0.69 -0.39 -4.87
CA TRP A 147 -1.80 -1.30 -4.65
C TRP A 147 -1.98 -1.50 -3.15
N GLY A 148 -3.16 -1.16 -2.65
CA GLY A 148 -3.59 -1.50 -1.29
C GLY A 148 -5.00 -2.06 -1.27
N CYS A 149 -5.47 -2.46 -0.10
CA CYS A 149 -6.88 -2.76 0.11
C CYS A 149 -7.71 -1.48 -0.06
N THR A 150 -8.81 -1.55 -0.81
CA THR A 150 -9.70 -0.41 -1.11
C THR A 150 -11.12 -0.70 -0.67
N PHE A 151 -11.94 0.33 -0.40
CA PHE A 151 -13.26 0.16 0.20
C PHE A 151 -14.38 0.91 -0.52
N ALA A 152 -15.53 0.24 -0.66
CA ALA A 152 -16.80 0.91 -0.96
C ALA A 152 -17.28 1.68 0.26
N GLU A 153 -18.01 2.76 0.03
CA GLU A 153 -18.70 3.51 1.09
C GLU A 153 -20.22 3.31 0.99
N ASN A 154 -20.88 3.26 2.15
CA ASN A 154 -22.34 3.23 2.23
C ASN A 154 -22.94 4.65 2.12
N LYS A 155 -24.27 4.75 2.17
CA LYS A 155 -25.01 6.02 2.08
C LYS A 155 -24.69 7.01 3.21
N GLN A 156 -24.20 6.50 4.35
CA GLN A 156 -23.75 7.31 5.49
C GLN A 156 -22.30 7.76 5.32
N GLY A 157 -21.63 7.37 4.22
CA GLY A 157 -20.24 7.67 3.89
C GLY A 157 -19.23 6.91 4.76
N ASN A 158 -19.61 5.76 5.33
CA ASN A 158 -18.67 4.88 6.04
C ASN A 158 -18.16 3.82 5.07
N ILE A 159 -16.90 3.42 5.20
CA ILE A 159 -16.42 2.20 4.56
C ILE A 159 -17.32 1.03 4.95
N SER A 160 -17.70 0.21 3.98
CA SER A 160 -18.74 -0.80 4.19
C SER A 160 -18.42 -2.16 3.57
N PHE A 161 -17.54 -2.22 2.58
CA PHE A 161 -17.15 -3.48 1.94
C PHE A 161 -15.80 -3.33 1.22
N PRO A 162 -14.90 -4.33 1.28
CA PRO A 162 -13.67 -4.28 0.49
C PRO A 162 -13.98 -4.38 -1.01
N LYS A 163 -13.53 -3.40 -1.80
CA LYS A 163 -13.55 -3.46 -3.27
C LYS A 163 -12.45 -4.38 -3.79
N GLU A 164 -11.28 -4.31 -3.17
CA GLU A 164 -10.15 -5.18 -3.44
C GLU A 164 -9.37 -5.40 -2.14
N THR A 165 -8.92 -6.64 -1.93
CA THR A 165 -8.02 -7.01 -0.83
C THR A 165 -6.70 -7.51 -1.41
N ILE A 166 -5.59 -7.02 -0.87
CA ILE A 166 -4.26 -7.44 -1.27
C ILE A 166 -3.74 -8.44 -0.24
N SER A 167 -3.93 -9.73 -0.49
CA SER A 167 -3.31 -10.79 0.31
C SER A 167 -1.90 -11.11 -0.16
N TYR A 168 -1.16 -11.93 0.59
CA TYR A 168 0.17 -12.42 0.17
C TYR A 168 0.17 -12.99 -1.26
N THR A 169 -0.86 -13.74 -1.65
CA THR A 169 -0.99 -14.29 -3.01
C THR A 169 -1.26 -13.19 -4.03
N THR A 170 -2.13 -12.24 -3.69
CA THR A 170 -2.42 -11.10 -4.57
C THR A 170 -1.18 -10.22 -4.77
N LYS A 171 -0.30 -10.11 -3.77
CA LYS A 171 0.97 -9.37 -3.92
C LYS A 171 1.80 -9.91 -5.08
N THR A 172 1.92 -11.23 -5.18
CA THR A 172 2.62 -11.90 -6.31
C THR A 172 1.97 -11.58 -7.64
N GLN A 173 0.64 -11.54 -7.73
CA GLN A 173 -0.06 -11.15 -8.95
C GLN A 173 0.29 -9.71 -9.37
N LYS A 174 0.37 -8.78 -8.40
CA LYS A 174 0.76 -7.38 -8.68
C LYS A 174 2.21 -7.25 -9.15
N LEU A 175 3.13 -8.08 -8.64
CA LEU A 175 4.50 -8.17 -9.16
C LEU A 175 4.52 -8.52 -10.65
N PHE A 176 3.71 -9.49 -11.08
CA PHE A 176 3.60 -9.84 -12.50
C PHE A 176 3.02 -8.71 -13.36
N LEU A 177 2.14 -7.86 -12.81
CA LEU A 177 1.62 -6.70 -13.53
C LEU A 177 2.73 -5.66 -13.77
N ILE A 178 3.60 -5.42 -12.79
CA ILE A 178 4.75 -4.50 -12.96
C ILE A 178 5.66 -4.98 -14.09
N ASN A 179 5.93 -6.29 -14.17
CA ASN A 179 6.80 -6.85 -15.21
C ASN A 179 6.24 -6.73 -16.63
N LYS A 180 4.91 -6.58 -16.79
CA LYS A 180 4.27 -6.48 -18.11
C LYS A 180 4.23 -5.05 -18.66
N GLY A 181 4.49 -4.03 -17.83
CA GLY A 181 4.27 -2.62 -18.16
C GLY A 181 2.87 -2.16 -17.79
#